data_AF-D7B8W2-F1
#
_entry.id   AF-D7B8W2-F1
#
_cell.length_a   1.000
_cell.length_b   1.000
_cell.length_c   1.000
_cell.angle_alpha   90.00
_cell.angle_beta   90.00
_cell.angle_gamma   90.00
#
_symmetry.space_group_name_H-M   'P 1'
#
loop_
_entity.id
_entity.type
_entity.pdbx_description
1 polymer ?
#
loop_
_entity_poly.entity_id
_entity_poly.type
_entity_poly.pdbx_seq_one_letter_code
_entity_poly.pdbx_strand_id
1 'polypeptide(L)'
;MWNEKMAARAKCREIDPDALFVQGAAQNRAKLICRGCPVRTQCLAEALDSRIEFGVWGGMTERERRALLRRRKDVTNWYELLTSAERQYEREQAEQEPPTSPIPAAAPALASCPDPEPTPAPDPARVVAPVPTGMPSAVAAR
;
A
#
# COMPACT_ATOMS: atom_id res chain seq x y z
N MET A 1 0.06 -7.71 -21.05
CA MET A 1 0.57 -6.87 -22.16
C MET A 1 1.09 -5.60 -21.53
N TRP A 2 2.41 -5.50 -21.40
CA TRP A 2 3.08 -4.30 -20.90
C TRP A 2 2.66 -3.12 -21.78
N ASN A 3 1.96 -2.15 -21.21
CA ASN A 3 1.55 -0.97 -21.96
C ASN A 3 2.70 0.04 -21.87
N GLU A 4 3.41 0.29 -22.96
CA GLU A 4 4.42 1.37 -23.07
C GLU A 4 3.88 2.72 -22.56
N LYS A 5 2.57 2.93 -22.72
CA LYS A 5 1.83 4.10 -22.18
C LYS A 5 1.93 4.25 -20.67
N MET A 6 2.02 3.15 -19.93
CA MET A 6 2.08 3.15 -18.48
C MET A 6 3.49 3.49 -17.99
N ALA A 7 4.53 2.94 -18.63
CA ALA A 7 5.91 3.36 -18.41
C ALA A 7 6.13 4.84 -18.76
N ALA A 8 5.48 5.34 -19.81
CA ALA A 8 5.53 6.76 -20.20
C ALA A 8 4.91 7.71 -19.16
N ARG A 9 3.93 7.24 -18.38
CA ARG A 9 3.25 8.02 -17.33
C ARG A 9 3.87 7.84 -15.94
N ALA A 10 4.92 7.00 -15.83
CA ALA A 10 5.55 6.70 -14.56
C ALA A 10 6.52 7.81 -14.16
N LYS A 11 6.31 8.41 -12.98
CA LYS A 11 7.21 9.44 -12.42
C LYS A 11 8.63 8.94 -12.18
N CYS A 12 8.80 7.64 -11.95
CA CYS A 12 10.12 7.05 -11.77
C CYS A 12 11.00 7.07 -13.03
N ARG A 13 10.47 7.46 -14.20
CA ARG A 13 11.27 7.69 -15.41
C ARG A 13 12.10 8.97 -15.35
N GLU A 14 11.73 9.93 -14.51
CA GLU A 14 12.43 11.22 -14.37
C GLU A 14 13.68 11.12 -13.50
N ILE A 15 13.89 9.98 -12.84
CA ILE A 15 15.08 9.71 -12.03
C ILE A 15 15.97 8.65 -12.68
N ASP A 16 17.16 8.52 -12.13
CA ASP A 16 18.08 7.46 -12.50
C ASP A 16 17.46 6.06 -12.28
N PRO A 17 17.49 5.17 -13.30
CA PRO A 17 16.92 3.83 -13.20
C PRO A 17 17.54 2.98 -12.08
N ASP A 18 18.83 3.15 -11.78
CA ASP A 18 19.55 2.34 -10.78
C ASP A 18 19.09 2.70 -9.36
N ALA A 19 18.55 3.90 -9.17
CA ALA A 19 17.94 4.30 -7.90
C ALA A 19 16.72 3.45 -7.50
N LEU A 20 16.12 2.70 -8.43
CA LEU A 20 15.01 1.77 -8.15
C LEU A 20 15.48 0.37 -7.73
N PHE A 21 16.73 0.00 -8.02
CA PHE A 21 17.30 -1.33 -7.78
C PHE A 21 18.22 -1.38 -6.54
N VAL A 22 18.26 -0.31 -5.77
CA VAL A 22 19.01 -0.20 -4.51
C VAL A 22 18.50 -1.14 -3.41
N GLN A 23 19.34 -1.37 -2.40
CA GLN A 23 19.04 -2.25 -1.26
C GLN A 23 18.89 -1.47 0.05
N GLY A 24 18.23 -2.07 1.03
CA GLY A 24 18.13 -1.54 2.40
C GLY A 24 17.43 -0.17 2.48
N ALA A 25 18.00 0.76 3.26
CA ALA A 25 17.40 2.06 3.53
C ALA A 25 17.21 2.94 2.28
N ALA A 26 18.02 2.73 1.23
CA ALA A 26 17.91 3.46 -0.03
C ALA A 26 16.58 3.17 -0.76
N GLN A 27 15.96 2.01 -0.52
CA GLN A 27 14.65 1.67 -1.09
C GLN A 27 13.54 2.61 -0.60
N ASN A 28 13.71 3.23 0.58
CA ASN A 28 12.74 4.20 1.10
C ASN A 28 12.62 5.43 0.19
N ARG A 29 13.73 5.84 -0.44
CA ARG A 29 13.73 6.95 -1.40
C ARG A 29 12.94 6.62 -2.66
N ALA A 30 13.13 5.41 -3.21
CA ALA A 30 12.35 4.93 -4.35
C ALA A 30 10.85 4.82 -4.00
N LYS A 31 10.50 4.35 -2.80
CA LYS A 31 9.11 4.29 -2.34
C LYS A 31 8.43 5.65 -2.33
N LEU A 32 9.13 6.70 -1.87
CA LEU A 32 8.58 8.07 -1.83
C LEU A 32 8.19 8.55 -3.23
N ILE A 33 9.01 8.26 -4.24
CA ILE A 33 8.74 8.61 -5.64
C ILE A 33 7.49 7.87 -6.13
N CYS A 34 7.39 6.58 -5.82
CA CYS A 34 6.23 5.78 -6.24
C CYS A 34 4.90 6.23 -5.59
N ARG A 35 4.91 6.85 -4.40
CA ARG A 35 3.67 7.24 -3.69
C ARG A 35 2.78 8.17 -4.52
N GLY A 36 3.35 9.14 -5.23
CA GLY A 36 2.59 10.10 -6.03
C GLY A 36 2.43 9.72 -7.51
N CYS A 37 2.71 8.47 -7.88
CA CYS A 37 2.68 8.04 -9.28
C CYS A 37 1.26 7.63 -9.69
N PRO A 38 0.70 8.17 -10.81
CA PRO A 38 -0.66 7.85 -11.23
C PRO A 38 -0.84 6.40 -11.71
N VAL A 39 0.25 5.71 -12.02
CA VAL A 39 0.24 4.31 -12.48
C VAL A 39 0.67 3.32 -11.39
N ARG A 40 0.66 3.74 -10.12
CA ARG A 40 1.17 2.94 -8.98
C ARG A 40 0.49 1.58 -8.87
N THR A 41 -0.84 1.55 -8.97
CA THR A 41 -1.67 0.34 -8.85
C THR A 41 -1.41 -0.64 -9.99
N GLN A 42 -1.37 -0.12 -11.21
CA GLN A 42 -1.08 -0.91 -12.42
C GLN A 42 0.36 -1.47 -12.37
N CYS A 43 1.30 -0.66 -11.87
CA CYS A 43 2.72 -1.03 -11.72
C CYS A 43 2.90 -2.16 -10.73
N LEU A 44 2.20 -2.09 -9.61
CA LEU A 44 2.25 -3.12 -8.60
C LEU A 44 1.62 -4.42 -9.08
N ALA A 45 0.46 -4.34 -9.74
CA ALA A 45 -0.22 -5.50 -10.29
C ALA A 45 0.68 -6.27 -11.27
N GLU A 46 1.28 -5.56 -12.22
CA GLU A 46 2.19 -6.15 -13.20
C GLU A 46 3.41 -6.80 -12.54
N ALA A 47 3.99 -6.16 -11.52
CA ALA A 47 5.12 -6.72 -10.79
C ALA A 47 4.76 -8.00 -10.00
N LEU A 48 3.52 -8.11 -9.52
CA LEU A 48 3.02 -9.30 -8.83
C LEU A 48 2.68 -10.42 -9.81
N ASP A 49 2.02 -10.10 -10.93
CA ASP A 49 1.65 -11.04 -11.99
C ASP A 49 2.89 -11.64 -12.67
N SER A 50 3.83 -10.78 -13.08
CA SER A 50 5.10 -11.19 -13.71
C SER A 50 6.14 -11.69 -12.70
N ARG A 51 5.83 -11.68 -11.39
CA ARG A 51 6.72 -12.08 -10.28
C ARG A 51 8.10 -11.45 -10.36
N ILE A 52 8.16 -10.16 -10.66
CA ILE A 52 9.43 -9.43 -10.78
C ILE A 52 10.12 -9.43 -9.42
N GLU A 53 11.32 -9.99 -9.40
CA GLU A 53 12.04 -10.24 -8.16
C GLU A 53 12.77 -9.00 -7.65
N PHE A 54 13.29 -8.14 -8.52
CA PHE A 54 14.16 -7.04 -8.09
C PHE A 54 13.49 -5.66 -8.15
N GLY A 55 14.01 -4.74 -7.35
CA GLY A 55 13.65 -3.33 -7.36
C GLY A 55 12.33 -2.97 -6.68
N VAL A 56 12.04 -1.67 -6.66
CA VAL A 56 10.82 -1.09 -6.09
C VAL A 56 9.77 -0.88 -7.18
N TRP A 57 8.59 -1.45 -6.98
CA TRP A 57 7.47 -1.42 -7.92
C TRP A 57 6.20 -0.99 -7.22
N GLY A 58 5.52 0.03 -7.75
CA GLY A 58 4.27 0.55 -7.17
C GLY A 58 4.37 0.95 -5.69
N GLY A 59 5.57 1.29 -5.20
CA GLY A 59 5.80 1.64 -3.79
C GLY A 59 6.04 0.47 -2.85
N MET A 60 6.12 -0.77 -3.36
CA MET A 60 6.49 -1.96 -2.61
C MET A 60 7.87 -2.48 -2.98
N THR A 61 8.63 -2.93 -1.99
CA THR A 61 9.91 -3.61 -2.21
C THR A 61 9.70 -5.08 -2.55
N GLU A 62 10.73 -5.70 -3.10
CA GLU A 62 10.81 -7.14 -3.33
C GLU A 62 10.32 -7.95 -2.11
N ARG A 63 10.82 -7.63 -0.92
CA ARG A 63 10.49 -8.35 0.32
C ARG A 63 9.00 -8.27 0.64
N GLU A 64 8.41 -7.10 0.43
CA GLU A 64 6.99 -6.85 0.67
C GLU A 64 6.12 -7.56 -0.38
N ARG A 65 6.50 -7.53 -1.66
CA ARG A 65 5.81 -8.26 -2.73
C ARG A 65 5.83 -9.77 -2.48
N ARG A 66 6.99 -10.34 -2.12
CA ARG A 66 7.09 -11.76 -1.79
C ARG A 66 6.26 -12.13 -0.57
N ALA A 67 6.21 -11.27 0.46
CA ALA A 67 5.34 -11.49 1.61
C ALA A 67 3.86 -11.49 1.21
N LEU A 68 3.45 -10.59 0.31
CA LEU A 68 2.09 -10.52 -0.20
C LEU A 68 1.70 -11.78 -0.99
N LEU A 69 2.56 -12.23 -1.91
CA LEU A 69 2.36 -13.46 -2.70
C LEU A 69 2.30 -14.71 -1.81
N ARG A 70 3.04 -14.75 -0.70
CA ARG A 70 2.95 -15.87 0.26
C ARG A 70 1.63 -15.88 1.03
N ARG A 71 1.11 -14.70 1.37
CA ARG A 71 -0.12 -14.54 2.16
C ARG A 71 -1.38 -14.79 1.32
N ARG A 72 -1.39 -14.34 0.06
CA ARG A 72 -2.55 -14.42 -0.85
C ARG A 72 -2.19 -15.24 -2.08
N LYS A 73 -2.32 -16.56 -1.93
CA LYS A 73 -2.11 -17.54 -3.02
C LYS A 73 -3.38 -17.80 -3.84
N ASP A 74 -4.50 -17.32 -3.34
CA ASP A 74 -5.86 -17.42 -3.86
C ASP A 74 -6.19 -16.38 -4.94
N VAL A 75 -5.32 -15.39 -5.13
CA VAL A 75 -5.54 -14.28 -6.07
C VAL A 75 -4.96 -14.65 -7.44
N THR A 76 -5.84 -14.85 -8.42
CA THR A 76 -5.48 -15.17 -9.80
C THR A 76 -5.27 -13.91 -10.66
N ASN A 77 -5.92 -12.78 -10.31
CA ASN A 77 -5.83 -11.52 -11.04
C ASN A 77 -5.52 -10.36 -10.08
N TRP A 78 -4.26 -9.96 -10.02
CA TRP A 78 -3.81 -8.88 -9.13
C TRP A 78 -4.26 -7.50 -9.60
N TYR A 79 -4.39 -7.30 -10.90
CA TYR A 79 -4.86 -6.04 -11.48
C TYR A 79 -6.28 -5.69 -11.01
N GLU A 80 -7.19 -6.65 -11.11
CA GLU A 80 -8.59 -6.46 -10.72
C GLU A 80 -8.73 -6.22 -9.21
N LEU A 81 -8.02 -7.01 -8.40
CA LEU A 81 -8.03 -6.87 -6.95
C LEU A 81 -7.51 -5.49 -6.51
N LEU A 82 -6.37 -5.06 -7.05
CA LEU A 82 -5.77 -3.80 -6.64
C LEU A 82 -6.56 -2.59 -7.16
N THR A 83 -7.10 -2.65 -8.38
CA THR A 83 -7.91 -1.57 -8.95
C THR A 83 -9.26 -1.43 -8.24
N SER A 84 -9.90 -2.55 -7.87
CA SER A 84 -11.14 -2.51 -7.10
C SER A 84 -10.93 -1.95 -5.68
N ALA A 85 -9.85 -2.34 -5.02
CA ALA A 85 -9.46 -1.80 -3.72
C ALA A 85 -9.16 -0.29 -3.77
N GLU A 86 -8.47 0.20 -4.81
CA GLU A 86 -8.23 1.63 -5.00
C GLU A 86 -9.55 2.41 -5.16
N ARG A 87 -10.46 1.95 -6.03
CA ARG A 87 -11.76 2.59 -6.22
C ARG A 87 -12.63 2.59 -4.97
N GLN A 88 -12.57 1.51 -4.18
CA GLN A 88 -13.28 1.42 -2.90
C GLN A 88 -12.75 2.45 -1.91
N TYR A 89 -11.41 2.52 -1.75
CA TYR A 89 -10.78 3.54 -0.91
C TYR A 89 -11.13 4.95 -1.37
N GLU A 90 -11.08 5.25 -2.67
CA GLU A 90 -11.48 6.55 -3.21
C GLU A 90 -12.94 6.90 -2.90
N ARG A 91 -13.87 5.95 -3.06
CA ARG A 91 -15.28 6.13 -2.69
C ARG A 91 -15.47 6.36 -1.20
N GLU A 92 -14.80 5.57 -0.37
CA GLU A 92 -14.85 5.70 1.08
C GLU A 92 -14.25 7.02 1.57
N GLN A 93 -13.15 7.49 0.97
CA GLN A 93 -12.56 8.79 1.27
C GLN A 93 -13.47 9.94 0.84
N ALA A 94 -14.09 9.85 -0.35
CA ALA A 94 -15.06 10.84 -0.81
C ALA A 94 -16.31 10.90 0.08
N GLU A 95 -16.73 9.76 0.63
CA GLU A 95 -17.82 9.68 1.62
C GLU A 95 -17.39 10.20 3.00
N GLN A 96 -16.10 10.10 3.34
CA GLN A 96 -15.52 10.57 4.60
C GLN A 96 -15.09 12.05 4.59
N GLU A 97 -14.99 12.67 3.42
CA GLU A 97 -14.85 14.13 3.32
C GLU A 97 -16.15 14.78 3.84
N PRO A 98 -16.13 15.53 4.96
CA PRO A 98 -17.29 16.31 5.35
C PRO A 98 -17.59 17.31 4.22
N PRO A 99 -18.88 17.61 3.92
CA PRO A 99 -19.20 18.55 2.86
C PRO A 99 -18.48 19.85 3.16
N THR A 100 -17.50 20.23 2.33
CA THR A 100 -16.92 21.56 2.37
C THR A 100 -17.95 22.51 1.77
N SER A 101 -19.04 22.73 2.51
CA SER A 101 -19.89 23.90 2.29
C SER A 101 -18.98 25.12 2.42
N PRO A 102 -19.08 26.12 1.51
CA PRO A 102 -18.36 27.36 1.69
C PRO A 102 -18.91 28.02 2.95
N ILE A 103 -18.10 28.06 4.01
CA ILE A 103 -18.42 28.85 5.21
C ILE A 103 -18.34 30.32 4.78
N PRO A 104 -19.44 31.11 4.79
CA PRO A 104 -19.30 32.54 4.57
C PRO A 104 -18.55 33.15 5.75
N ALA A 105 -17.49 33.91 5.44
CA ALA A 105 -16.64 34.55 6.42
C ALA A 105 -17.41 35.58 7.26
N ALA A 106 -17.53 35.32 8.56
CA ALA A 106 -17.76 36.33 9.60
C ALA A 106 -17.38 35.77 10.98
N ALA A 107 -16.26 36.27 11.53
CA ALA A 107 -15.94 36.21 12.96
C ALA A 107 -16.49 37.49 13.65
N PRO A 108 -16.44 37.69 14.98
CA PRO A 108 -15.70 36.93 16.01
C PRO A 108 -16.41 36.74 17.38
N ALA A 109 -15.70 36.10 18.32
CA ALA A 109 -15.64 36.37 19.78
C ALA A 109 -16.06 35.24 20.77
N LEU A 110 -15.03 34.79 21.52
CA LEU A 110 -15.00 34.43 22.96
C LEU A 110 -15.71 33.15 23.47
N ALA A 111 -14.93 32.16 23.93
CA ALA A 111 -14.76 31.80 25.35
C ALA A 111 -14.40 30.30 25.56
N SER A 112 -13.26 30.08 26.23
CA SER A 112 -12.88 28.96 27.11
C SER A 112 -12.90 27.52 26.58
N CYS A 113 -11.70 26.98 26.30
CA CYS A 113 -11.44 25.53 26.34
C CYS A 113 -10.90 25.15 27.73
N PRO A 114 -11.49 24.18 28.46
CA PRO A 114 -10.77 23.47 29.50
C PRO A 114 -9.82 22.42 28.87
N ASP A 115 -8.64 22.25 29.46
CA ASP A 115 -7.64 21.25 29.08
C ASP A 115 -8.20 19.81 29.07
N PRO A 116 -7.90 18.97 28.05
CA PRO A 116 -8.14 17.54 28.15
C PRO A 116 -6.98 16.83 28.90
N GLU A 117 -7.35 16.06 29.92
CA GLU A 117 -6.50 15.13 30.68
C GLU A 117 -5.68 14.18 29.77
N PRO A 118 -4.51 13.69 30.24
CA PRO A 118 -3.66 12.77 29.47
C PRO A 118 -4.36 11.41 29.29
N THR A 119 -4.57 11.00 28.05
CA THR A 119 -5.07 9.67 27.72
C THR A 119 -4.00 8.61 28.08
N PRO A 120 -4.32 7.56 28.84
CA PRO A 120 -3.35 6.51 29.16
C PRO A 120 -3.02 5.64 27.92
N ALA A 121 -1.77 5.19 27.86
CA ALA A 121 -1.23 4.36 26.78
C ALA A 121 -1.99 3.01 26.64
N PRO A 122 -2.09 2.44 25.43
CA PRO A 122 -2.79 1.19 25.20
C PRO A 122 -2.06 -0.01 25.82
N ASP A 123 -2.86 -0.88 26.46
CA ASP A 123 -2.51 -2.08 27.21
C ASP A 123 -1.86 -3.16 26.29
N PRO A 124 -0.68 -3.72 26.63
CA PRO A 124 0.03 -4.68 25.77
C PRO A 124 -0.64 -6.08 25.67
N ALA A 125 -1.71 -6.34 26.41
CA ALA A 125 -2.30 -7.68 26.54
C ALA A 125 -3.25 -8.11 25.39
N ARG A 126 -3.50 -7.28 24.36
CA ARG A 126 -4.45 -7.58 23.28
C ARG A 126 -3.80 -7.86 21.91
N VAL A 127 -2.53 -8.27 21.91
CA VAL A 127 -1.88 -8.87 20.74
C VAL A 127 -2.43 -10.28 20.54
N VAL A 128 -3.38 -10.42 19.62
CA VAL A 128 -3.90 -11.72 19.19
C VAL A 128 -2.78 -12.51 18.50
N ALA A 129 -2.46 -13.66 19.09
CA ALA A 129 -1.43 -14.61 18.68
C ALA A 129 -1.70 -15.25 17.29
N PRO A 130 -0.67 -15.82 16.63
CA PRO A 130 -0.74 -16.35 15.26
C PRO A 130 -1.48 -17.70 15.15
N VAL A 131 -2.12 -17.92 13.99
CA VAL A 131 -2.76 -19.19 13.60
C VAL A 131 -1.69 -20.28 13.38
N PRO A 132 -1.78 -21.45 14.05
CA PRO A 132 -0.83 -22.54 13.88
C PRO A 132 -1.10 -23.42 12.65
N THR A 133 0.02 -23.94 12.13
CA THR A 133 0.26 -24.83 11.00
C THR A 133 -0.30 -26.26 11.18
N GLY A 134 -0.68 -26.89 10.06
CA GLY A 134 -0.43 -28.33 9.85
C GLY A 134 -1.53 -29.09 9.13
N MET A 135 -1.17 -29.87 8.09
CA MET A 135 -1.58 -31.28 7.95
C MET A 135 -0.69 -32.02 6.91
N PRO A 136 -0.56 -33.36 7.02
CA PRO A 136 0.58 -34.14 6.56
C PRO A 136 0.33 -34.85 5.23
N SER A 137 1.40 -35.23 4.51
CA SER A 137 1.29 -36.23 3.44
C SER A 137 2.26 -37.38 3.70
N ALA A 138 1.68 -38.53 4.02
CA ALA A 138 2.34 -39.82 4.06
C ALA A 138 2.67 -40.28 2.63
N VAL A 139 3.87 -40.83 2.43
CA VAL A 139 4.17 -41.77 1.35
C VAL A 139 4.96 -42.93 1.93
N ALA A 140 4.38 -44.12 1.76
CA ALA A 140 4.93 -45.42 2.10
C ALA A 140 5.62 -46.04 0.87
N ALA A 141 6.73 -46.76 1.10
CA ALA A 141 7.21 -47.93 0.35
C ALA A 141 8.57 -48.31 0.97
N ARG A 142 8.67 -49.42 1.72
CA ARG A 142 9.05 -50.77 1.27
C ARG A 142 10.47 -50.85 0.74
#